data_AF-A0A532DBT6-F1
#
_entry.id   AF-A0A532DBT6-F1
#
_cell.length_a   1.000
_cell.length_b   1.000
_cell.length_c   1.000
_cell.angle_alpha   90.00
_cell.angle_beta   90.00
_cell.angle_gamma   90.00
#
_symmetry.space_group_name_H-M   'P 1'
#
loop_
_entity.id
_entity.type
_entity.pdbx_description
1 polymer ?
#
loop_
_entity_poly.entity_id
_entity_poly.type
_entity_poly.pdbx_seq_one_letter_code
_entity_poly.pdbx_strand_id
1 'polypeptide(L)'
;MTTWNSWLFWPSNVAFSVLALAILAMLFLYAARKPMHGVIHSVCALLSQSARFIARWLFLCADNLKLRNQSVLLAHGQESQAVVIDREFERVSDMIRKDMHEFPALQRKMMEEATRIEDDYHKCGEIPPPPPEWVGALKSVAQIKTGGDIPRKLLEDINKSIQKIHDQTVAEFRRSYEERHKILKAMQPSWRSVEKLIGEMEKKMVTLQTNAKQIDGHMGKLEGIRAKDNKTEHALTVSGFVQLAISSLVMVIALGGAFINYKLIALPMSEMVGASDYITNSLKTSDVAALVIILMEASMGLFLLESLRITQLFPRIATMDDRMRQRLMFASLTFLIILAGIESSLALMRDMLVADKASLMRDLASAATPASDGLLTRIPMIGQMVMGFVLPFALAFVAIPLESAVYSMRTVLGVFLVQAMRGLGFSLRFTSLLLKRFSKVLELAYDVLIVIPLMIERWVIGMRAGSTGDRSQSEEKELSKLRRAA
;
A
#
# COMPACT_ATOMS: atom_id res chain seq x y z
N MET A 1 -3.84 31.66 -61.49
CA MET A 1 -4.94 32.48 -60.91
C MET A 1 -6.10 32.57 -61.92
N THR A 2 -6.76 31.46 -62.28
CA THR A 2 -7.74 31.46 -63.39
C THR A 2 -8.81 30.37 -63.20
N THR A 3 -9.54 30.40 -62.08
CA THR A 3 -10.70 29.51 -61.84
C THR A 3 -11.87 30.19 -61.11
N TRP A 4 -11.91 31.53 -61.07
CA TRP A 4 -13.00 32.27 -60.41
C TRP A 4 -14.03 32.88 -61.39
N ASN A 5 -13.78 32.80 -62.71
CA ASN A 5 -14.67 33.39 -63.73
C ASN A 5 -15.89 32.55 -64.09
N SER A 6 -15.97 31.29 -63.66
CA SER A 6 -17.10 30.41 -63.98
C SER A 6 -18.37 30.69 -63.16
N TRP A 7 -18.29 31.53 -62.12
CA TRP A 7 -19.41 31.86 -61.24
C TRP A 7 -19.96 33.27 -61.50
N LEU A 8 -19.31 34.09 -62.33
CA LEU A 8 -19.71 35.47 -62.59
C LEU A 8 -20.62 35.53 -63.83
N PHE A 9 -21.90 35.87 -63.63
CA PHE A 9 -22.89 36.02 -64.72
C PHE A 9 -22.45 37.06 -65.79
N TRP A 10 -21.70 38.08 -65.39
CA TRP A 10 -21.03 39.05 -66.27
C TRP A 10 -19.54 39.19 -65.92
N PRO A 11 -18.63 38.68 -66.78
CA PRO A 11 -17.19 38.78 -66.58
C PRO A 11 -16.63 40.20 -66.66
N SER A 12 -17.34 41.12 -67.33
CA SER A 12 -16.90 42.51 -67.58
C SER A 12 -17.09 43.46 -66.39
N ASN A 13 -17.92 43.10 -65.41
CA ASN A 13 -18.13 43.92 -64.22
C ASN A 13 -18.38 43.04 -62.98
N VAL A 14 -17.28 42.65 -62.32
CA VAL A 14 -17.24 41.70 -61.22
C VAL A 14 -18.17 42.12 -60.07
N ALA A 15 -18.27 43.41 -59.78
CA ALA A 15 -19.10 43.95 -58.70
C ALA A 15 -20.60 43.65 -58.90
N PHE A 16 -21.13 43.80 -60.12
CA PHE A 16 -22.55 43.56 -60.42
C PHE A 16 -22.91 42.08 -60.36
N SER A 17 -22.04 41.21 -60.87
CA SER A 17 -22.24 39.77 -60.82
C SER A 17 -22.22 39.22 -59.40
N VAL A 18 -21.33 39.74 -58.53
CA VAL A 18 -21.29 39.41 -57.10
C VAL A 18 -22.56 39.90 -56.39
N LEU A 19 -23.05 41.09 -56.73
CA LEU A 19 -24.27 41.66 -56.14
C LEU A 19 -25.52 40.87 -56.56
N ALA A 20 -25.63 40.50 -57.83
CA ALA A 20 -26.72 39.66 -58.34
C ALA A 20 -26.72 38.26 -57.69
N LEU A 21 -25.54 37.64 -57.55
CA LEU A 21 -25.39 36.38 -56.82
C LEU A 21 -25.77 36.53 -55.34
N ALA A 22 -25.36 37.62 -54.69
CA ALA A 22 -25.71 37.88 -53.30
C ALA A 22 -27.22 38.04 -53.10
N ILE A 23 -27.92 38.73 -54.01
CA ILE A 23 -29.38 38.87 -53.98
C ILE A 23 -30.07 37.50 -54.19
N LEU A 24 -29.60 36.72 -55.17
CA LEU A 24 -30.16 35.40 -55.48
C LEU A 24 -29.94 34.42 -54.32
N ALA A 25 -28.74 34.42 -53.73
CA ALA A 25 -28.42 33.66 -52.53
C ALA A 25 -29.28 34.09 -51.33
N MET A 26 -29.53 35.39 -51.16
CA MET A 26 -30.37 35.94 -50.08
C MET A 26 -31.84 35.54 -50.24
N LEU A 27 -32.39 35.56 -51.46
CA LEU A 27 -33.74 35.07 -51.76
C LEU A 27 -33.88 33.56 -51.48
N PHE A 28 -32.89 32.78 -51.89
CA PHE A 28 -32.85 31.34 -51.62
C PHE A 28 -32.79 31.03 -50.12
N LEU A 29 -31.92 31.71 -49.38
CA LEU A 29 -31.80 31.57 -47.91
C LEU A 29 -33.09 31.97 -47.18
N TYR A 30 -33.79 32.99 -47.66
CA TYR A 30 -35.08 33.41 -47.11
C TYR A 30 -36.19 32.38 -47.35
N ALA A 31 -36.30 31.84 -48.56
CA ALA A 31 -37.26 30.77 -48.87
C ALA A 31 -36.98 29.49 -48.06
N ALA A 32 -35.70 29.18 -47.84
CA ALA A 32 -35.25 28.03 -47.06
C ALA A 32 -35.32 28.23 -45.54
N ARG A 33 -35.76 29.39 -45.02
CA ARG A 33 -35.75 29.71 -43.59
C ARG A 33 -36.49 28.69 -42.71
N LYS A 34 -37.74 28.39 -43.04
CA LYS A 34 -38.57 27.43 -42.27
C LYS A 34 -37.97 26.01 -42.26
N PRO A 35 -37.58 25.40 -43.41
CA PRO A 35 -36.95 24.09 -43.38
C PRO A 35 -35.59 24.12 -42.67
N MET A 36 -34.80 25.19 -42.81
CA MET A 36 -33.49 25.30 -42.15
C MET A 36 -33.60 25.37 -40.63
N HIS A 37 -34.54 26.14 -40.07
CA HIS A 37 -34.82 26.14 -38.63
C HIS A 37 -35.25 24.74 -38.14
N GLY A 38 -36.08 24.04 -38.92
CA GLY A 38 -36.48 22.67 -38.63
C GLY A 38 -35.30 21.68 -38.62
N VAL A 39 -34.36 21.80 -39.56
CA VAL A 39 -33.14 20.97 -39.62
C VAL A 39 -32.21 21.28 -38.44
N ILE A 40 -31.96 22.56 -38.13
CA ILE A 40 -31.12 22.96 -36.99
C ILE A 40 -31.71 22.40 -35.69
N HIS A 41 -33.01 22.60 -35.46
CA HIS A 41 -33.66 22.14 -34.25
C HIS A 41 -33.67 20.60 -34.15
N SER A 42 -33.99 19.89 -35.24
CA SER A 42 -34.02 18.42 -35.24
C SER A 42 -32.64 17.80 -35.02
N VAL A 43 -31.58 18.30 -35.66
CA VAL A 43 -30.20 17.83 -35.48
C VAL A 43 -29.72 18.11 -34.05
N CYS A 44 -29.91 19.33 -33.54
CA CYS A 44 -29.55 19.67 -32.17
C CYS A 44 -30.37 18.86 -31.15
N ALA A 45 -31.66 18.61 -31.41
CA ALA A 45 -32.51 17.80 -30.56
C ALA A 45 -32.01 16.35 -30.52
N LEU A 46 -31.74 15.73 -31.67
CA LEU A 46 -31.19 14.36 -31.77
C LEU A 46 -29.88 14.25 -31.00
N LEU A 47 -28.90 15.12 -31.27
CA LEU A 47 -27.62 15.13 -30.56
C LEU A 47 -27.80 15.30 -29.05
N SER A 48 -28.71 16.18 -28.62
CA SER A 48 -28.98 16.39 -27.19
C SER A 48 -29.66 15.18 -26.53
N GLN A 49 -30.53 14.46 -27.25
CA GLN A 49 -31.25 13.31 -26.73
C GLN A 49 -30.33 12.10 -26.64
N SER A 50 -29.52 11.85 -27.68
CA SER A 50 -28.48 10.81 -27.69
C SER A 50 -27.45 11.03 -26.59
N ALA A 51 -26.95 12.27 -26.42
CA ALA A 51 -26.03 12.59 -25.33
C ALA A 51 -26.64 12.33 -23.94
N ARG A 52 -27.92 12.64 -23.74
CA ARG A 52 -28.64 12.33 -22.48
C ARG A 52 -28.83 10.83 -22.27
N PHE A 53 -29.11 10.08 -23.33
CA PHE A 53 -29.23 8.62 -23.26
C PHE A 53 -27.90 7.98 -22.84
N ILE A 54 -26.80 8.33 -23.51
CA ILE A 54 -25.46 7.84 -23.20
C ILE A 54 -25.06 8.24 -21.77
N ALA A 55 -25.36 9.48 -21.35
CA ALA A 55 -25.11 9.92 -19.98
C ALA A 55 -25.81 9.04 -18.94
N ARG A 56 -27.11 8.73 -19.14
CA ARG A 56 -27.85 7.84 -18.23
C ARG A 56 -27.25 6.43 -18.21
N TRP A 57 -26.92 5.90 -19.38
CA TRP A 57 -26.27 4.60 -19.49
C TRP A 57 -24.93 4.55 -18.74
N LEU A 58 -24.10 5.60 -18.88
CA LEU A 58 -22.84 5.72 -18.14
C LEU A 58 -23.05 5.76 -16.61
N PHE A 59 -24.08 6.46 -16.11
CA PHE A 59 -24.39 6.46 -14.68
C PHE A 59 -24.80 5.07 -14.18
N LEU A 60 -25.66 4.36 -14.91
CA LEU A 60 -26.06 2.99 -14.58
C LEU A 60 -24.88 2.02 -14.62
N CYS A 61 -24.01 2.14 -15.64
CA CYS A 61 -22.77 1.36 -15.72
C CYS A 61 -21.85 1.66 -14.53
N ALA A 62 -21.69 2.93 -14.15
CA ALA A 62 -20.85 3.33 -13.02
C ALA A 62 -21.36 2.74 -11.69
N ASP A 63 -22.67 2.69 -11.48
CA ASP A 63 -23.26 2.11 -10.27
C ASP A 63 -23.08 0.58 -10.22
N ASN A 64 -23.27 -0.11 -11.33
CA ASN A 64 -22.98 -1.55 -11.45
C ASN A 64 -21.49 -1.85 -11.21
N LEU A 65 -20.60 -1.03 -11.78
CA LEU A 65 -19.15 -1.17 -11.61
C LEU A 65 -18.73 -0.94 -10.16
N LYS A 66 -19.35 0.02 -9.46
CA LYS A 66 -19.13 0.27 -8.04
C LYS A 66 -19.45 -0.97 -7.21
N LEU A 67 -20.61 -1.59 -7.42
CA LEU A 67 -21.02 -2.81 -6.71
C LEU A 67 -20.05 -3.98 -6.97
N ARG A 68 -19.64 -4.16 -8.23
CA ARG A 68 -18.66 -5.19 -8.59
C ARG A 68 -17.30 -4.92 -7.94
N ASN A 69 -16.82 -3.68 -7.96
CA ASN A 69 -15.56 -3.31 -7.33
C ASN A 69 -15.59 -3.56 -5.82
N GLN A 70 -16.68 -3.18 -5.15
CA GLN A 70 -16.91 -3.44 -3.73
C GLN A 70 -16.88 -4.94 -3.43
N SER A 71 -17.58 -5.76 -4.22
CA SER A 71 -17.61 -7.22 -4.01
C SER A 71 -16.22 -7.86 -4.13
N VAL A 72 -15.41 -7.41 -5.09
CA VAL A 72 -14.05 -7.92 -5.31
C VAL A 72 -13.12 -7.46 -4.20
N LEU A 73 -13.21 -6.20 -3.79
CA LEU A 73 -12.39 -5.65 -2.70
C LEU A 73 -12.66 -6.38 -1.38
N LEU A 74 -13.93 -6.63 -1.06
CA LEU A 74 -14.31 -7.37 0.14
C LEU A 74 -13.87 -8.83 0.07
N ALA A 75 -14.04 -9.51 -1.07
CA ALA A 75 -13.60 -10.89 -1.23
C ALA A 75 -12.08 -11.02 -1.05
N HIS A 76 -11.31 -10.13 -1.67
CA HIS A 76 -9.85 -10.12 -1.53
C HIS A 76 -9.42 -9.76 -0.09
N GLY A 77 -10.09 -8.80 0.54
CA GLY A 77 -9.85 -8.46 1.94
C GLY A 77 -10.12 -9.63 2.90
N GLN A 78 -11.17 -10.41 2.64
CA GLN A 78 -11.49 -11.61 3.41
C GLN A 78 -10.40 -12.68 3.26
N GLU A 79 -9.97 -12.96 2.04
CA GLU A 79 -8.92 -13.94 1.76
C GLU A 79 -7.60 -13.54 2.42
N SER A 80 -7.19 -12.28 2.27
CA SER A 80 -5.95 -11.77 2.88
C SER A 80 -6.00 -11.84 4.42
N GLN A 81 -7.13 -11.44 5.04
CA GLN A 81 -7.27 -11.56 6.49
C GLN A 81 -7.36 -13.02 6.95
N ALA A 82 -8.00 -13.91 6.21
CA ALA A 82 -8.08 -15.32 6.53
C ALA A 82 -6.69 -15.96 6.58
N VAL A 83 -5.82 -15.68 5.59
CA VAL A 83 -4.44 -16.18 5.59
C VAL A 83 -3.63 -15.68 6.78
N VAL A 84 -3.81 -14.42 7.17
CA VAL A 84 -3.14 -13.87 8.36
C VAL A 84 -3.64 -14.57 9.62
N ILE A 85 -4.95 -14.75 9.76
CA ILE A 85 -5.57 -15.42 10.88
C ILE A 85 -5.09 -16.88 10.98
N ASP A 86 -5.08 -17.62 9.88
CA ASP A 86 -4.61 -19.02 9.84
C ASP A 86 -3.15 -19.12 10.29
N ARG A 87 -2.28 -18.22 9.81
CA ARG A 87 -0.86 -18.18 10.23
C ARG A 87 -0.69 -17.85 11.71
N GLU A 88 -1.48 -16.92 12.24
CA GLU A 88 -1.44 -16.59 13.67
C GLU A 88 -1.99 -17.74 14.51
N PHE A 89 -3.02 -18.45 14.05
CA PHE A 89 -3.52 -19.67 14.70
C PHE A 89 -2.47 -20.78 14.71
N GLU A 90 -1.80 -21.03 13.58
CA GLU A 90 -0.73 -22.02 13.50
C GLU A 90 0.43 -21.67 14.44
N ARG A 91 0.88 -20.41 14.43
CA ARG A 91 1.92 -19.91 15.33
C ARG A 91 1.53 -20.08 16.81
N VAL A 92 0.32 -19.68 17.17
CA VAL A 92 -0.17 -19.79 18.55
C VAL A 92 -0.36 -21.26 18.94
N SER A 93 -0.83 -22.11 18.04
CA SER A 93 -0.95 -23.54 18.25
C SER A 93 0.41 -24.18 18.53
N ASP A 94 1.44 -23.86 17.75
CA ASP A 94 2.80 -24.35 17.97
C ASP A 94 3.38 -23.85 19.30
N MET A 95 3.13 -22.58 19.64
CA MET A 95 3.54 -22.00 20.91
C MET A 95 2.86 -22.70 22.10
N ILE A 96 1.53 -22.86 22.04
CA ILE A 96 0.74 -23.56 23.06
C ILE A 96 1.22 -24.99 23.19
N ARG A 97 1.44 -25.70 22.08
CA ARG A 97 1.93 -27.08 22.10
C ARG A 97 3.28 -27.17 22.81
N LYS A 98 4.20 -26.27 22.48
CA LYS A 98 5.51 -26.18 23.15
C LYS A 98 5.36 -25.87 24.64
N ASP A 99 4.55 -24.88 25.01
CA ASP A 99 4.36 -24.47 26.40
C ASP A 99 3.63 -25.54 27.23
N MET A 100 2.66 -26.23 26.65
CA MET A 100 1.96 -27.37 27.26
C MET A 100 2.87 -28.58 27.46
N HIS A 101 3.88 -28.79 26.61
CA HIS A 101 4.88 -29.83 26.85
C HIS A 101 5.82 -29.48 28.02
N GLU A 102 6.14 -28.21 28.21
CA GLU A 102 7.03 -27.74 29.28
C GLU A 102 6.31 -27.57 30.63
N PHE A 103 4.99 -27.35 30.61
CA PHE A 103 4.18 -27.06 31.80
C PHE A 103 4.23 -28.18 32.88
N PRO A 104 4.07 -29.48 32.56
CA PRO A 104 4.17 -30.54 33.56
C PRO A 104 5.55 -30.62 34.23
N ALA A 105 6.62 -30.32 33.48
CA ALA A 105 7.98 -30.30 34.01
C ALA A 105 8.19 -29.12 34.98
N LEU A 106 7.66 -27.94 34.65
CA LEU A 106 7.65 -26.78 35.55
C LEU A 106 6.84 -27.06 36.82
N GLN A 107 5.64 -27.63 36.67
CA GLN A 107 4.79 -28.01 37.80
C GLN A 107 5.48 -29.02 38.72
N ARG A 108 6.13 -30.04 38.14
CA ARG A 108 6.90 -31.03 38.90
C ARG A 108 8.04 -30.40 39.68
N LYS A 109 8.86 -29.56 39.03
CA LYS A 109 9.97 -28.85 39.71
C LYS A 109 9.48 -27.94 40.83
N MET A 110 8.38 -27.23 40.61
CA MET A 110 7.78 -26.38 41.64
C MET A 110 7.33 -27.21 42.85
N MET A 111 6.70 -28.37 42.61
CA MET A 111 6.30 -29.28 43.68
C MET A 111 7.49 -29.87 44.44
N GLU A 112 8.56 -30.25 43.73
CA GLU A 112 9.80 -30.75 44.32
C GLU A 112 10.48 -29.70 45.22
N GLU A 113 10.59 -28.45 44.76
CA GLU A 113 11.14 -27.35 45.58
C GLU A 113 10.22 -26.99 46.76
N ALA A 114 8.90 -27.02 46.57
CA ALA A 114 7.93 -26.79 47.66
C ALA A 114 8.05 -27.86 48.75
N THR A 115 8.11 -29.14 48.36
CA THR A 115 8.29 -30.26 49.30
C THR A 115 9.61 -30.14 50.05
N ARG A 116 10.69 -29.73 49.37
CA ARG A 116 11.99 -29.50 50.00
C ARG A 116 11.97 -28.38 51.04
N ILE A 117 11.26 -27.28 50.74
CA ILE A 117 11.07 -26.18 51.69
C ILE A 117 10.27 -26.67 52.91
N GLU A 118 9.23 -27.47 52.70
CA GLU A 118 8.42 -28.06 53.76
C GLU A 118 9.22 -29.00 54.66
N ASP A 119 10.05 -29.88 54.08
CA ASP A 119 10.96 -30.78 54.82
C ASP A 119 11.99 -30.00 55.65
N ASP A 120 12.63 -28.99 55.07
CA ASP A 120 13.61 -28.17 55.78
C ASP A 120 12.94 -27.32 56.87
N TYR A 121 11.65 -26.96 56.69
CA TYR A 121 10.87 -26.24 57.69
C TYR A 121 10.51 -27.16 58.86
N HIS A 122 10.10 -28.40 58.59
CA HIS A 122 9.88 -29.42 59.62
C HIS A 122 11.14 -29.69 60.45
N LYS A 123 12.33 -29.73 59.83
CA LYS A 123 13.62 -29.86 60.54
C LYS A 123 13.95 -28.67 61.44
N CYS A 124 13.36 -27.50 61.20
CA CYS A 124 13.52 -26.32 62.04
C CYS A 124 12.59 -26.29 63.27
N GLY A 125 11.61 -27.20 63.35
CA GLY A 125 10.63 -27.28 64.44
C GLY A 125 11.27 -27.44 65.83
N GLU A 126 10.65 -26.87 66.86
CA GLU A 126 11.16 -26.92 68.23
C GLU A 126 10.98 -28.31 68.86
N ILE A 127 12.05 -28.84 69.45
CA ILE A 127 11.96 -29.79 70.56
C ILE A 127 12.40 -28.97 71.79
N PRO A 128 11.49 -28.63 72.73
CA PRO A 128 11.89 -27.93 73.93
C PRO A 128 12.91 -28.79 74.68
N PRO A 129 14.09 -28.25 75.04
CA PRO A 129 15.05 -29.04 75.81
C PRO A 129 14.41 -29.46 77.14
N PRO A 130 14.75 -30.66 77.64
CA PRO A 130 14.19 -31.14 78.91
C PRO A 130 14.45 -30.12 80.03
N PRO A 131 13.52 -30.00 81.00
CA PRO A 131 13.64 -29.03 82.07
C PRO A 131 14.97 -29.22 82.81
N PRO A 132 15.70 -28.13 83.09
CA PRO A 132 17.09 -28.23 83.52
C PRO A 132 17.20 -28.88 84.91
N GLU A 133 18.19 -29.77 85.08
CA GLU A 133 18.36 -30.63 86.27
C GLU A 133 18.51 -29.87 87.60
N TRP A 134 18.88 -28.58 87.56
CA TRP A 134 18.97 -27.74 88.76
C TRP A 134 17.63 -27.52 89.45
N VAL A 135 16.50 -27.68 88.76
CA VAL A 135 15.16 -27.66 89.39
C VAL A 135 15.02 -28.80 90.39
N GLY A 136 15.63 -29.96 90.09
CA GLY A 136 15.74 -31.08 91.02
C GLY A 136 16.71 -30.77 92.17
N ALA A 137 17.90 -30.24 91.85
CA ALA A 137 18.93 -29.91 92.85
C ALA A 137 18.46 -28.84 93.86
N LEU A 138 17.75 -27.80 93.40
CA LEU A 138 17.21 -26.73 94.23
C LEU A 138 16.12 -27.25 95.18
N LYS A 139 15.29 -28.20 94.71
CA LYS A 139 14.24 -28.86 95.51
C LYS A 139 14.82 -29.71 96.64
N SER A 140 15.97 -30.36 96.41
CA SER A 140 16.71 -31.09 97.45
C SER A 140 17.43 -30.18 98.44
N VAL A 141 17.88 -28.98 98.04
CA VAL A 141 18.57 -28.03 98.94
C VAL A 141 17.59 -27.29 99.84
N ALA A 142 16.38 -26.97 99.34
CA ALA A 142 15.31 -26.38 100.14
C ALA A 142 14.85 -27.26 101.32
N GLN A 143 15.24 -28.54 101.34
CA GLN A 143 14.93 -29.49 102.42
C GLN A 143 16.00 -29.55 103.52
N ILE A 144 17.14 -28.87 103.38
CA ILE A 144 18.26 -28.92 104.35
C ILE A 144 18.12 -27.78 105.40
N LYS A 145 18.13 -28.11 106.70
CA LYS A 145 18.12 -27.13 107.81
C LYS A 145 19.54 -26.63 108.16
N THR A 146 19.65 -25.32 108.37
CA THR A 146 20.87 -24.50 108.48
C THR A 146 21.72 -24.76 109.73
N GLY A 147 23.06 -24.86 109.57
CA GLY A 147 24.02 -24.70 110.68
C GLY A 147 25.49 -25.00 110.34
N GLY A 148 26.34 -23.96 110.26
CA GLY A 148 27.82 -24.01 110.17
C GLY A 148 28.38 -24.11 108.75
N ASP A 149 29.56 -23.53 108.41
CA ASP A 149 30.24 -23.29 107.09
C ASP A 149 29.91 -24.14 105.83
N ILE A 150 29.29 -25.31 105.96
CA ILE A 150 28.87 -26.24 104.92
C ILE A 150 27.79 -25.66 103.97
N PRO A 151 26.69 -25.00 104.40
CA PRO A 151 25.70 -24.38 103.52
C PRO A 151 26.29 -23.26 102.67
N ARG A 152 27.31 -22.54 103.15
CA ARG A 152 27.95 -21.47 102.37
C ARG A 152 28.77 -22.04 101.22
N LYS A 153 29.59 -23.08 101.49
CA LYS A 153 30.28 -23.84 100.44
C LYS A 153 29.30 -24.54 99.48
N LEU A 154 28.21 -25.12 100.00
CA LEU A 154 27.16 -25.72 99.17
C LEU A 154 26.45 -24.70 98.29
N LEU A 155 26.09 -23.52 98.83
CA LEU A 155 25.53 -22.41 98.05
C LEU A 155 26.51 -21.92 96.99
N GLU A 156 27.80 -21.89 97.30
CA GLU A 156 28.85 -21.52 96.35
C GLU A 156 29.00 -22.58 95.25
N ASP A 157 28.94 -23.87 95.58
CA ASP A 157 28.97 -24.98 94.62
C ASP A 157 27.69 -25.04 93.78
N ILE A 158 26.53 -24.73 94.35
CA ILE A 158 25.26 -24.57 93.63
C ILE A 158 25.34 -23.38 92.69
N ASN A 159 25.86 -22.23 93.13
CA ASN A 159 26.02 -21.06 92.27
C ASN A 159 26.97 -21.35 91.10
N LYS A 160 28.09 -22.04 91.35
CA LYS A 160 29.02 -22.52 90.31
C LYS A 160 28.36 -23.53 89.37
N SER A 161 27.53 -24.45 89.88
CA SER A 161 26.77 -25.42 89.08
C SER A 161 25.69 -24.76 88.22
N ILE A 162 24.93 -23.81 88.78
CA ILE A 162 23.93 -23.01 88.07
C ILE A 162 24.60 -22.20 86.97
N GLN A 163 25.71 -21.51 87.25
CA GLN A 163 26.46 -20.77 86.22
C GLN A 163 26.97 -21.71 85.13
N LYS A 164 27.56 -22.86 85.49
CA LYS A 164 28.07 -23.84 84.52
C LYS A 164 26.96 -24.44 83.63
N ILE A 165 25.83 -24.83 84.21
CA ILE A 165 24.69 -25.38 83.46
C ILE A 165 24.00 -24.27 82.65
N HIS A 166 23.89 -23.05 83.17
CA HIS A 166 23.36 -21.90 82.43
C HIS A 166 24.24 -21.60 81.21
N ASP A 167 25.56 -21.52 81.38
CA ASP A 167 26.50 -21.31 80.28
C ASP A 167 26.42 -22.45 79.25
N GLN A 168 26.30 -23.69 79.70
CA GLN A 168 26.13 -24.86 78.83
C GLN A 168 24.78 -24.82 78.07
N THR A 169 23.69 -24.49 78.76
CA THR A 169 22.34 -24.38 78.18
C THR A 169 22.29 -23.22 77.18
N VAL A 170 22.88 -22.06 77.50
CA VAL A 170 23.00 -20.91 76.59
C VAL A 170 23.87 -21.26 75.38
N ALA A 171 24.94 -22.03 75.57
CA ALA A 171 25.76 -22.51 74.45
C ALA A 171 25.01 -23.50 73.56
N GLU A 172 24.24 -24.42 74.13
CA GLU A 172 23.37 -25.36 73.39
C GLU A 172 22.24 -24.62 72.65
N PHE A 173 21.62 -23.62 73.28
CA PHE A 173 20.67 -22.73 72.60
C PHE A 173 21.33 -21.99 71.44
N ARG A 174 22.50 -21.38 71.64
CA ARG A 174 23.22 -20.68 70.57
C ARG A 174 23.54 -21.61 69.40
N ARG A 175 24.02 -22.82 69.67
CA ARG A 175 24.28 -23.84 68.62
C ARG A 175 23.01 -24.24 67.89
N SER A 176 21.93 -24.52 68.62
CA SER A 176 20.64 -24.90 68.03
C SER A 176 20.03 -23.77 67.19
N TYR A 177 20.16 -22.51 67.62
CA TYR A 177 19.76 -21.34 66.83
C TYR A 177 20.64 -21.17 65.58
N GLU A 178 21.96 -21.37 65.70
CA GLU A 178 22.89 -21.28 64.57
C GLU A 178 22.61 -22.35 63.51
N GLU A 179 22.32 -23.59 63.93
CA GLU A 179 21.91 -24.68 63.05
C GLU A 179 20.59 -24.37 62.32
N ARG A 180 19.56 -23.88 63.03
CA ARG A 180 18.30 -23.44 62.42
C ARG A 180 18.50 -22.30 61.43
N HIS A 181 19.29 -21.29 61.81
CA HIS A 181 19.56 -20.15 60.93
C HIS A 181 20.35 -20.58 59.69
N LYS A 182 21.22 -21.59 59.81
CA LYS A 182 21.92 -22.20 58.69
C LYS A 182 20.97 -22.96 57.76
N ILE A 183 19.99 -23.71 58.30
CA ILE A 183 18.95 -24.40 57.52
C ILE A 183 18.05 -23.38 56.80
N LEU A 184 17.54 -22.37 57.52
CA LEU A 184 16.74 -21.28 56.93
C LEU A 184 17.52 -20.52 55.83
N LYS A 185 18.81 -20.26 56.05
CA LYS A 185 19.68 -19.66 55.02
C LYS A 185 19.86 -20.58 53.81
N ALA A 186 19.88 -21.90 54.00
CA ALA A 186 19.96 -22.87 52.93
C ALA A 186 18.66 -23.01 52.11
N MET A 187 17.51 -22.58 52.63
CA MET A 187 16.23 -22.49 51.88
C MET A 187 16.15 -21.27 50.95
N GLN A 188 16.96 -20.24 51.17
CA GLN A 188 16.94 -19.04 50.33
C GLN A 188 17.06 -19.33 48.82
N PRO A 189 17.94 -20.23 48.34
CA PRO A 189 18.01 -20.59 46.92
C PRO A 189 16.77 -21.31 46.38
N SER A 190 16.11 -22.19 47.16
CA SER A 190 14.88 -22.87 46.71
C SER A 190 13.71 -21.90 46.60
N TRP A 191 13.57 -20.95 47.55
CA TRP A 191 12.59 -19.87 47.45
C TRP A 191 12.79 -19.01 46.18
N ARG A 192 14.04 -18.63 45.89
CA ARG A 192 14.38 -17.91 44.64
C ARG A 192 14.11 -18.76 43.39
N SER A 193 14.22 -20.08 43.47
CA SER A 193 13.91 -21.00 42.38
C SER A 193 12.41 -21.00 42.08
N VAL A 194 11.57 -21.13 43.12
CA VAL A 194 10.10 -21.06 43.00
C VAL A 194 9.66 -19.70 42.45
N GLU A 195 10.22 -18.59 42.94
CA GLU A 195 9.94 -17.25 42.44
C GLU A 195 10.25 -17.12 40.94
N LYS A 196 11.39 -17.67 40.49
CA LYS A 196 11.74 -17.69 39.06
C LYS A 196 10.78 -18.54 38.23
N LEU A 197 10.42 -19.73 38.69
CA LEU A 197 9.50 -20.63 37.99
C LEU A 197 8.11 -20.00 37.84
N ILE A 198 7.59 -19.35 38.89
CA ILE A 198 6.33 -18.61 38.84
C ILE A 198 6.43 -17.43 37.86
N GLY A 199 7.54 -16.67 37.90
CA GLY A 199 7.75 -15.56 36.97
C GLY A 199 7.87 -16.00 35.51
N GLU A 200 8.44 -17.17 35.23
CA GLU A 200 8.46 -17.77 33.88
C GLU A 200 7.06 -18.17 33.41
N MET A 201 6.26 -18.78 34.29
CA MET A 201 4.87 -19.15 33.99
C MET A 201 4.00 -17.92 33.75
N GLU A 202 4.14 -16.87 34.56
CA GLU A 202 3.44 -15.59 34.39
C GLU A 202 3.76 -14.97 33.03
N LYS A 203 5.05 -14.90 32.66
CA LYS A 203 5.47 -14.37 31.34
C LYS A 203 4.82 -15.13 30.19
N LYS A 204 4.84 -16.47 30.23
CA LYS A 204 4.21 -17.32 29.21
C LYS A 204 2.70 -17.06 29.13
N MET A 205 2.02 -16.93 30.27
CA MET A 205 0.58 -16.63 30.31
C MET A 205 0.25 -15.25 29.75
N VAL A 206 1.06 -14.23 30.07
CA VAL A 206 0.92 -12.87 29.50
C VAL A 206 1.15 -12.87 27.99
N THR A 207 2.14 -13.62 27.50
CA THR A 207 2.37 -13.79 26.06
C THR A 207 1.17 -14.45 25.37
N LEU A 208 0.63 -15.53 25.95
CA LEU A 208 -0.55 -16.21 25.41
C LEU A 208 -1.77 -15.28 25.37
N GLN A 209 -2.01 -14.50 26.42
CA GLN A 209 -3.10 -13.52 26.46
C GLN A 209 -2.90 -12.42 25.41
N THR A 210 -1.67 -11.95 25.21
CA THR A 210 -1.36 -10.93 24.19
C THR A 210 -1.62 -11.46 22.79
N ASN A 211 -1.21 -12.69 22.50
CA ASN A 211 -1.46 -13.32 21.20
C ASN A 211 -2.95 -13.57 20.96
N ALA A 212 -3.70 -14.00 21.99
CA ALA A 212 -5.15 -14.12 21.91
C ALA A 212 -5.84 -12.79 21.57
N LYS A 213 -5.40 -11.67 22.19
CA LYS A 213 -5.90 -10.32 21.85
C LYS A 213 -5.57 -9.92 20.41
N GLN A 214 -4.39 -10.29 19.90
CA GLN A 214 -4.04 -10.02 18.51
C GLN A 214 -4.95 -10.78 17.54
N ILE A 215 -5.19 -12.07 17.78
CA ILE A 215 -6.12 -12.89 17.00
C ILE A 215 -7.53 -12.30 17.05
N ASP A 216 -8.02 -11.92 18.21
CA ASP A 216 -9.34 -11.29 18.37
C ASP A 216 -9.44 -9.98 17.56
N GLY A 217 -8.37 -9.18 17.54
CA GLY A 217 -8.29 -7.98 16.69
C GLY A 217 -8.35 -8.28 15.18
N HIS A 218 -7.72 -9.37 14.73
CA HIS A 218 -7.83 -9.83 13.34
C HIS A 218 -9.22 -10.41 13.03
N MET A 219 -9.81 -11.15 13.97
CA MET A 219 -11.15 -11.71 13.83
C MET A 219 -12.21 -10.61 13.75
N GLY A 220 -12.11 -9.57 14.58
CA GLY A 220 -12.99 -8.40 14.51
C GLY A 220 -12.89 -7.63 13.19
N LYS A 221 -11.68 -7.53 12.61
CA LYS A 221 -11.51 -6.99 11.24
C LYS A 221 -12.21 -7.87 10.21
N LEU A 222 -12.03 -9.19 10.28
CA LEU A 222 -12.68 -10.13 9.37
C LEU A 222 -14.22 -10.05 9.46
N GLU A 223 -14.75 -9.96 10.69
CA GLU A 223 -16.17 -9.77 10.94
C GLU A 223 -16.68 -8.46 10.33
N GLY A 224 -15.94 -7.35 10.51
CA GLY A 224 -16.26 -6.07 9.87
C GLY A 224 -16.28 -6.14 8.33
N ILE A 225 -15.39 -6.93 7.72
CA ILE A 225 -15.38 -7.16 6.26
C ILE A 225 -16.59 -8.03 5.85
N ARG A 226 -16.96 -9.05 6.63
CA ARG A 226 -18.14 -9.89 6.37
C ARG A 226 -19.46 -9.12 6.53
N ALA A 227 -19.53 -8.23 7.52
CA ALA A 227 -20.68 -7.36 7.76
C ALA A 227 -20.85 -6.24 6.70
N LYS A 228 -19.87 -6.10 5.78
CA LYS A 228 -19.80 -5.01 4.78
C LYS A 228 -19.92 -3.63 5.41
N ASP A 229 -19.27 -3.44 6.57
CA ASP A 229 -19.30 -2.15 7.25
C ASP A 229 -18.63 -1.06 6.39
N ASN A 230 -19.26 0.10 6.32
CA ASN A 230 -18.80 1.20 5.47
C ASN A 230 -17.44 1.75 5.93
N LYS A 231 -17.16 1.72 7.25
CA LYS A 231 -15.84 2.12 7.78
C LYS A 231 -14.74 1.19 7.31
N THR A 232 -15.00 -0.12 7.34
CA THR A 232 -14.04 -1.14 6.91
C THR A 232 -13.83 -1.07 5.40
N GLU A 233 -14.87 -0.90 4.59
CA GLU A 233 -14.73 -0.67 3.14
C GLU A 233 -13.86 0.54 2.84
N HIS A 234 -14.13 1.69 3.48
CA HIS A 234 -13.31 2.89 3.31
C HIS A 234 -11.85 2.65 3.75
N ALA A 235 -11.62 1.98 4.87
CA ALA A 235 -10.28 1.63 5.32
C ALA A 235 -9.54 0.75 4.30
N LEU A 236 -10.20 -0.26 3.71
CA LEU A 236 -9.61 -1.11 2.67
C LEU A 236 -9.27 -0.31 1.40
N THR A 237 -10.16 0.59 0.96
CA THR A 237 -9.88 1.43 -0.22
C THR A 237 -8.70 2.36 0.03
N VAL A 238 -8.64 3.05 1.18
CA VAL A 238 -7.54 3.94 1.55
C VAL A 238 -6.24 3.16 1.68
N SER A 239 -6.27 1.96 2.27
CA SER A 239 -5.12 1.07 2.33
C SER A 239 -4.59 0.74 0.94
N GLY A 240 -5.48 0.47 -0.03
CA GLY A 240 -5.10 0.26 -1.43
C GLY A 240 -4.40 1.48 -2.04
N PHE A 241 -4.89 2.70 -1.79
CA PHE A 241 -4.23 3.93 -2.26
C PHE A 241 -2.84 4.13 -1.65
N VAL A 242 -2.70 3.92 -0.35
CA VAL A 242 -1.40 4.03 0.36
C VAL A 242 -0.41 2.99 -0.17
N GLN A 243 -0.87 1.75 -0.34
CA GLN A 243 -0.05 0.67 -0.89
C GLN A 243 0.39 0.96 -2.33
N LEU A 244 -0.49 1.52 -3.17
CA LEU A 244 -0.13 1.97 -4.52
C LEU A 244 0.93 3.07 -4.46
N ALA A 245 0.77 4.07 -3.58
CA ALA A 245 1.73 5.16 -3.45
C ALA A 245 3.13 4.65 -3.02
N ILE A 246 3.19 3.77 -2.04
CA ILE A 246 4.45 3.16 -1.58
C ILE A 246 5.07 2.33 -2.71
N SER A 247 4.30 1.43 -3.32
CA SER A 247 4.79 0.57 -4.41
C SER A 247 5.23 1.37 -5.63
N SER A 248 4.55 2.46 -5.98
CA SER A 248 4.91 3.36 -7.08
C SER A 248 6.20 4.12 -6.79
N LEU A 249 6.41 4.57 -5.55
CA LEU A 249 7.66 5.22 -5.16
C LEU A 249 8.84 4.27 -5.27
N VAL A 250 8.67 3.03 -4.80
CA VAL A 250 9.70 1.98 -4.97
C VAL A 250 9.89 1.64 -6.45
N MET A 251 8.82 1.62 -7.26
CA MET A 251 8.89 1.37 -8.70
C MET A 251 9.68 2.46 -9.44
N VAL A 252 9.58 3.72 -9.01
CA VAL A 252 10.40 4.82 -9.59
C VAL A 252 11.89 4.60 -9.29
N ILE A 253 12.23 4.16 -8.07
CA ILE A 253 13.62 3.84 -7.71
C ILE A 253 14.12 2.66 -8.56
N ALA A 254 13.29 1.63 -8.72
CA ALA A 254 13.57 0.48 -9.58
C ALA A 254 13.81 0.87 -11.04
N LEU A 255 12.96 1.74 -11.61
CA LEU A 255 13.14 2.29 -12.96
C LEU A 255 14.43 3.10 -13.07
N GLY A 256 14.83 3.81 -12.01
CA GLY A 256 16.14 4.46 -11.93
C GLY A 256 17.29 3.46 -12.00
N GLY A 257 17.20 2.35 -11.27
CA GLY A 257 18.16 1.24 -11.35
C GLY A 257 18.23 0.62 -12.75
N ALA A 258 17.07 0.39 -13.38
CA ALA A 258 16.98 -0.13 -14.75
C ALA A 258 17.56 0.84 -15.78
N PHE A 259 17.35 2.15 -15.57
CA PHE A 259 17.93 3.19 -16.42
C PHE A 259 19.46 3.23 -16.31
N ILE A 260 20.02 3.08 -15.10
CA ILE A 260 21.47 2.96 -14.90
C ILE A 260 21.98 1.71 -15.61
N ASN A 261 21.30 0.56 -15.45
CA ASN A 261 21.70 -0.68 -16.12
C ASN A 261 21.68 -0.52 -17.65
N TYR A 262 20.61 0.04 -18.21
CA TYR A 262 20.52 0.37 -19.64
C TYR A 262 21.67 1.24 -20.13
N LYS A 263 22.09 2.25 -19.35
CA LYS A 263 23.22 3.10 -19.72
C LYS A 263 24.57 2.39 -19.64
N LEU A 264 24.73 1.40 -18.77
CA LEU A 264 25.94 0.57 -18.71
C LEU A 264 26.05 -0.34 -19.95
N ILE A 265 24.93 -0.90 -20.41
CA ILE A 265 24.88 -1.89 -21.50
C ILE A 265 24.86 -1.25 -22.89
N ALA A 266 24.13 -0.14 -23.08
CA ALA A 266 23.79 0.36 -24.43
C ALA A 266 25.01 0.78 -25.26
N LEU A 267 26.04 1.36 -24.63
CA LEU A 267 27.23 1.85 -25.35
C LEU A 267 28.07 0.70 -25.93
N PRO A 268 28.54 -0.30 -25.15
CA PRO A 268 29.20 -1.49 -25.70
C PRO A 268 28.38 -2.21 -26.78
N MET A 269 27.07 -2.36 -26.57
CA MET A 269 26.19 -3.02 -27.54
C MET A 269 26.10 -2.27 -28.87
N SER A 270 26.23 -0.95 -28.86
CA SER A 270 26.28 -0.18 -30.11
C SER A 270 27.53 -0.46 -30.94
N GLU A 271 28.66 -0.79 -30.33
CA GLU A 271 29.86 -1.16 -31.07
C GLU A 271 29.80 -2.63 -31.53
N MET A 272 29.24 -3.53 -30.73
CA MET A 272 29.17 -4.97 -31.06
C MET A 272 28.09 -5.33 -32.07
N VAL A 273 26.93 -4.66 -32.02
CA VAL A 273 25.77 -4.98 -32.86
C VAL A 273 25.65 -4.01 -34.05
N GLY A 274 26.48 -2.97 -34.10
CA GLY A 274 26.53 -1.98 -35.17
C GLY A 274 25.75 -0.71 -34.83
N ALA A 275 26.47 0.38 -34.59
CA ALA A 275 25.90 1.66 -34.15
C ALA A 275 25.11 2.38 -35.25
N SER A 276 25.35 1.98 -36.50
CA SER A 276 24.77 2.58 -37.71
C SER A 276 23.49 1.89 -38.18
N ASP A 277 23.15 0.73 -37.61
CA ASP A 277 21.94 0.00 -37.99
C ASP A 277 20.75 0.47 -37.16
N TYR A 278 19.82 1.13 -37.84
CA TYR A 278 18.54 1.57 -37.30
C TYR A 278 17.45 0.59 -37.76
N ILE A 279 16.74 -0.02 -36.81
CA ILE A 279 15.59 -0.90 -37.12
C ILE A 279 14.39 -0.05 -37.59
N THR A 280 14.29 1.18 -37.09
CA THR A 280 13.26 2.17 -37.45
C THR A 280 13.92 3.54 -37.47
N ASN A 281 13.38 4.51 -38.22
CA ASN A 281 13.95 5.87 -38.40
C ASN A 281 14.42 6.58 -37.11
N SER A 282 13.98 6.16 -35.92
CA SER A 282 14.36 6.74 -34.62
C SER A 282 14.94 5.75 -33.60
N LEU A 283 14.99 4.44 -33.87
CA LEU A 283 15.42 3.42 -32.90
C LEU A 283 16.69 2.69 -33.36
N LYS A 284 17.77 2.82 -32.58
CA LYS A 284 19.03 2.11 -32.81
C LYS A 284 18.91 0.64 -32.41
N THR A 285 19.54 -0.25 -33.16
CA THR A 285 19.58 -1.69 -32.84
C THR A 285 20.17 -1.96 -31.45
N SER A 286 21.17 -1.16 -31.04
CA SER A 286 21.78 -1.23 -29.72
C SER A 286 20.81 -0.99 -28.56
N ASP A 287 19.88 -0.05 -28.74
CA ASP A 287 18.92 0.33 -27.70
C ASP A 287 17.90 -0.78 -27.50
N VAL A 288 17.45 -1.41 -28.60
CA VAL A 288 16.54 -2.56 -28.57
C VAL A 288 17.24 -3.75 -27.92
N ALA A 289 18.49 -4.03 -28.29
CA ALA A 289 19.22 -5.18 -27.75
C ALA A 289 19.49 -5.04 -26.23
N ALA A 290 19.85 -3.84 -25.75
CA ALA A 290 19.99 -3.57 -24.32
C ALA A 290 18.66 -3.74 -23.56
N LEU A 291 17.55 -3.27 -24.15
CA LEU A 291 16.22 -3.42 -23.56
C LEU A 291 15.76 -4.89 -23.50
N VAL A 292 16.10 -5.70 -24.50
CA VAL A 292 15.81 -7.15 -24.50
C VAL A 292 16.53 -7.86 -23.36
N ILE A 293 17.81 -7.54 -23.11
CA ILE A 293 18.58 -8.12 -21.99
C ILE A 293 17.89 -7.79 -20.66
N ILE A 294 17.59 -6.51 -20.41
CA ILE A 294 16.93 -6.05 -19.18
C ILE A 294 15.54 -6.68 -19.00
N LEU A 295 14.75 -6.80 -20.08
CA LEU A 295 13.44 -7.45 -20.01
C LEU A 295 13.55 -8.95 -19.71
N MET A 296 14.53 -9.63 -20.31
CA MET A 296 14.77 -11.04 -20.05
C MET A 296 15.21 -11.26 -18.60
N GLU A 297 16.06 -10.38 -18.11
CA GLU A 297 16.56 -10.38 -16.73
C GLU A 297 15.44 -10.13 -15.71
N ALA A 298 14.62 -9.08 -15.91
CA ALA A 298 13.44 -8.80 -15.10
C ALA A 298 12.44 -9.97 -15.11
N SER A 299 12.28 -10.64 -16.26
CA SER A 299 11.42 -11.83 -16.38
C SER A 299 11.96 -13.00 -15.57
N MET A 300 13.27 -13.28 -15.63
CA MET A 300 13.90 -14.34 -14.84
C MET A 300 13.88 -14.03 -13.34
N GLY A 301 14.06 -12.77 -12.96
CA GLY A 301 13.92 -12.31 -11.58
C GLY A 301 12.51 -12.52 -11.03
N LEU A 302 11.49 -12.23 -11.85
CA LEU A 302 10.11 -12.50 -11.49
C LEU A 302 9.85 -14.01 -11.31
N PHE A 303 10.35 -14.87 -12.21
CA PHE A 303 10.20 -16.32 -12.06
C PHE A 303 10.92 -16.87 -10.82
N LEU A 304 12.08 -16.30 -10.48
CA LEU A 304 12.82 -16.66 -9.28
C LEU A 304 12.01 -16.37 -8.01
N LEU A 305 11.46 -15.15 -7.89
CA LEU A 305 10.70 -14.73 -6.72
C LEU A 305 9.35 -15.45 -6.58
N GLU A 306 8.71 -15.75 -7.71
CA GLU A 306 7.49 -16.57 -7.72
C GLU A 306 7.78 -18.02 -7.30
N SER A 307 8.91 -18.59 -7.73
CA SER A 307 9.33 -19.93 -7.31
C SER A 307 9.67 -20.02 -5.83
N LEU A 308 10.14 -18.92 -5.24
CA LEU A 308 10.41 -18.79 -3.81
C LEU A 308 9.14 -18.50 -2.98
N ARG A 309 7.98 -18.32 -3.62
CA ARG A 309 6.71 -17.92 -2.99
C ARG A 309 6.81 -16.61 -2.22
N ILE A 310 7.74 -15.74 -2.61
CA ILE A 310 7.83 -14.37 -2.09
C ILE A 310 6.75 -13.52 -2.77
N THR A 311 6.60 -13.68 -4.09
CA THR A 311 5.53 -13.07 -4.88
C THR A 311 4.46 -14.08 -5.28
N GLN A 312 3.25 -13.59 -5.54
CA GLN A 312 2.09 -14.37 -6.01
C GLN A 312 1.45 -13.72 -7.24
N LEU A 313 2.26 -13.38 -8.24
CA LEU A 313 1.77 -12.82 -9.51
C LEU A 313 1.15 -13.89 -10.42
N PHE A 314 1.60 -15.16 -10.29
CA PHE A 314 1.19 -16.27 -11.14
C PHE A 314 0.72 -17.46 -10.30
N PRO A 315 -0.58 -17.52 -9.94
CA PRO A 315 -1.14 -18.57 -9.07
C PRO A 315 -0.84 -20.00 -9.53
N ARG A 316 -0.67 -20.22 -10.85
CA ARG A 316 -0.32 -21.52 -11.41
C ARG A 316 1.04 -22.04 -10.94
N ILE A 317 2.03 -21.16 -10.73
CA ILE A 317 3.38 -21.54 -10.27
C ILE A 317 3.35 -21.94 -8.80
N ALA A 318 2.48 -21.31 -7.99
CA ALA A 318 2.28 -21.68 -6.60
C ALA A 318 1.74 -23.10 -6.41
N THR A 319 0.88 -23.55 -7.35
CA THR A 319 0.27 -24.88 -7.37
C THR A 319 1.11 -25.97 -8.05
N MET A 320 2.29 -25.63 -8.60
CA MET A 320 3.18 -26.62 -9.23
C MET A 320 3.84 -27.54 -8.20
N ASP A 321 4.13 -28.77 -8.63
CA ASP A 321 4.92 -29.75 -7.86
C ASP A 321 6.26 -29.15 -7.41
N ASP A 322 6.65 -29.44 -6.16
CA ASP A 322 7.86 -28.89 -5.53
C ASP A 322 9.13 -29.14 -6.35
N ARG A 323 9.25 -30.29 -7.02
CA ARG A 323 10.40 -30.63 -7.87
C ARG A 323 10.51 -29.70 -9.08
N MET A 324 9.39 -29.37 -9.72
CA MET A 324 9.40 -28.51 -10.90
C MET A 324 9.67 -27.06 -10.50
N ARG A 325 9.12 -26.62 -9.36
CA ARG A 325 9.42 -25.30 -8.79
C ARG A 325 10.89 -25.13 -8.44
N GLN A 326 11.50 -26.14 -7.82
CA GLN A 326 12.92 -26.09 -7.48
C GLN A 326 13.81 -26.06 -8.73
N ARG A 327 13.44 -26.80 -9.79
CA ARG A 327 14.12 -26.71 -11.09
C ARG A 327 13.98 -25.34 -11.74
N LEU A 328 12.79 -24.74 -11.69
CA LEU A 328 12.55 -23.39 -12.21
C LEU A 328 13.41 -22.36 -11.49
N MET A 329 13.46 -22.42 -10.15
CA MET A 329 14.29 -21.57 -9.30
C MET A 329 15.78 -21.69 -9.66
N PHE A 330 16.32 -22.90 -9.77
CA PHE A 330 17.73 -23.07 -10.15
C PHE A 330 17.98 -22.62 -11.58
N ALA A 331 17.08 -22.90 -12.52
CA ALA A 331 17.21 -22.45 -13.90
C ALA A 331 17.22 -20.92 -14.02
N SER A 332 16.29 -20.22 -13.36
CA SER A 332 16.23 -18.76 -13.37
C SER A 332 17.45 -18.14 -12.67
N LEU A 333 17.91 -18.72 -11.56
CA LEU A 333 19.10 -18.25 -10.85
C LEU A 333 20.37 -18.40 -11.71
N THR A 334 20.56 -19.56 -12.35
CA THR A 334 21.70 -19.79 -13.26
C THR A 334 21.65 -18.82 -14.44
N PHE A 335 20.48 -18.56 -15.01
CA PHE A 335 20.34 -17.61 -16.11
C PHE A 335 20.69 -16.17 -15.68
N LEU A 336 20.23 -15.73 -14.51
CA LEU A 336 20.58 -14.42 -13.94
C LEU A 336 22.09 -14.28 -13.69
N ILE A 337 22.75 -15.32 -13.19
CA ILE A 337 24.21 -15.31 -12.98
C ILE A 337 24.95 -15.19 -14.32
N ILE A 338 24.50 -15.88 -15.36
CA ILE A 338 25.09 -15.80 -16.70
C ILE A 338 24.91 -14.38 -17.26
N LEU A 339 23.70 -13.81 -17.18
CA LEU A 339 23.44 -12.43 -17.63
C LEU A 339 24.28 -11.42 -16.84
N ALA A 340 24.36 -11.54 -15.52
CA ALA A 340 25.19 -10.68 -14.68
C ALA A 340 26.69 -10.76 -15.05
N GLY A 341 27.17 -11.95 -15.41
CA GLY A 341 28.53 -12.12 -15.93
C GLY A 341 28.75 -11.39 -17.26
N ILE A 342 27.79 -11.50 -18.19
CA ILE A 342 27.81 -10.79 -19.48
C ILE A 342 27.78 -9.27 -19.25
N GLU A 343 26.90 -8.77 -18.38
CA GLU A 343 26.77 -7.33 -18.09
C GLU A 343 28.00 -6.76 -17.38
N SER A 344 28.61 -7.51 -16.45
CA SER A 344 29.89 -7.11 -15.85
C SER A 344 30.99 -6.99 -16.89
N SER A 345 31.04 -7.90 -17.87
CA SER A 345 31.98 -7.83 -18.99
C SER A 345 31.68 -6.66 -19.93
N LEU A 346 30.40 -6.36 -20.21
CA LEU A 346 30.00 -5.21 -21.02
C LEU A 346 30.34 -3.89 -20.31
N ALA A 347 30.16 -3.81 -19.00
CA ALA A 347 30.55 -2.64 -18.20
C ALA A 347 32.06 -2.39 -18.25
N LEU A 348 32.89 -3.43 -18.20
CA LEU A 348 34.34 -3.31 -18.44
C LEU A 348 34.62 -2.78 -19.85
N MET A 349 33.97 -3.35 -20.87
CA MET A 349 34.15 -2.91 -22.25
C MET A 349 33.74 -1.46 -22.44
N ARG A 350 32.69 -0.98 -21.76
CA ARG A 350 32.25 0.42 -21.78
C ARG A 350 33.39 1.35 -21.36
N ASP A 351 34.02 1.08 -20.22
CA ASP A 351 35.06 1.96 -19.69
C ASP A 351 36.31 1.93 -20.57
N MET A 352 36.68 0.78 -21.16
CA MET A 352 37.75 0.70 -22.16
C MET A 352 37.43 1.55 -23.40
N LEU A 353 36.22 1.42 -23.97
CA LEU A 353 35.80 2.18 -25.14
C LEU A 353 35.76 3.69 -24.88
N VAL A 354 35.37 4.12 -23.68
CA VAL A 354 35.36 5.54 -23.29
C VAL A 354 36.79 6.07 -23.13
N ALA A 355 37.69 5.28 -22.55
CA ALA A 355 39.10 5.63 -22.43
C ALA A 355 39.76 5.80 -23.81
N ASP A 356 39.51 4.87 -24.73
CA ASP A 356 40.05 4.90 -26.09
C ASP A 356 39.50 6.08 -26.91
N LYS A 357 38.21 6.39 -26.80
CA LYS A 357 37.62 7.58 -27.45
C LYS A 357 38.22 8.87 -26.89
N ALA A 358 38.49 8.92 -25.59
CA ALA A 358 39.10 10.08 -24.96
C ALA A 358 40.57 10.25 -25.35
N SER A 359 41.35 9.19 -25.53
CA SER A 359 42.71 9.30 -26.07
C SER A 359 42.71 9.77 -27.52
N LEU A 360 41.84 9.20 -28.37
CA LEU A 360 41.71 9.62 -29.77
C LEU A 360 41.33 11.10 -29.92
N MET A 361 40.39 11.59 -29.11
CA MET A 361 40.03 13.02 -29.11
C MET A 361 41.18 13.93 -28.67
N ARG A 362 42.03 13.48 -27.73
CA ARG A 362 43.20 14.23 -27.29
C ARG A 362 44.28 14.27 -28.37
N ASP A 363 44.53 13.14 -29.04
CA ASP A 363 45.47 13.05 -30.15
C ASP A 363 45.05 13.94 -31.33
N LEU A 364 43.75 13.98 -31.63
CA LEU A 364 43.16 14.85 -32.65
C LEU A 364 43.17 16.34 -32.26
N ALA A 365 43.09 16.66 -30.98
CA ALA A 365 43.10 18.05 -30.49
C ALA A 365 44.51 18.65 -30.42
N SER A 366 45.58 17.88 -30.63
CA SER A 366 46.99 18.31 -30.51
C SER A 366 47.35 19.03 -29.20
N ALA A 367 46.52 18.87 -28.17
CA ALA A 367 46.71 19.48 -26.87
C ALA A 367 47.56 18.54 -26.00
N ALA A 368 48.74 19.01 -25.58
CA ALA A 368 49.59 18.25 -24.68
C ALA A 368 49.04 18.25 -23.23
N THR A 369 49.46 17.21 -22.48
CA THR A 369 49.51 17.04 -21.01
C THR A 369 48.29 16.41 -20.33
N PRO A 370 48.38 15.92 -19.07
CA PRO A 370 49.42 15.15 -18.36
C PRO A 370 48.99 13.67 -18.15
N ALA A 371 49.90 12.81 -17.68
CA ALA A 371 49.59 11.42 -17.36
C ALA A 371 48.65 11.33 -16.14
N SER A 372 47.41 10.89 -16.35
CA SER A 372 46.48 10.62 -15.26
C SER A 372 46.90 9.35 -14.52
N ASP A 373 47.16 9.48 -13.22
CA ASP A 373 47.60 8.43 -12.32
C ASP A 373 46.71 7.16 -12.41
N GLY A 374 47.33 6.02 -12.69
CA GLY A 374 46.65 4.75 -12.99
C GLY A 374 45.91 4.09 -11.82
N LEU A 375 45.97 4.66 -10.62
CA LEU A 375 45.23 4.19 -9.44
C LEU A 375 43.82 4.81 -9.35
N LEU A 376 43.68 6.11 -9.66
CA LEU A 376 42.38 6.80 -9.59
C LEU A 376 41.44 6.41 -10.75
N THR A 377 41.96 5.93 -11.87
CA THR A 377 41.17 5.44 -13.02
C THR A 377 40.64 4.02 -12.83
N ARG A 378 41.25 3.21 -11.96
CA ARG A 378 40.81 1.82 -11.68
C ARG A 378 39.61 1.75 -10.73
N ILE A 379 39.43 2.76 -9.87
CA ILE A 379 38.33 2.78 -8.89
C ILE A 379 36.96 2.86 -9.60
N PRO A 380 36.71 3.78 -10.56
CA PRO A 380 35.46 3.80 -11.32
C PRO A 380 35.24 2.51 -12.12
N MET A 381 36.30 1.94 -12.70
CA MET A 381 36.22 0.70 -13.50
C MET A 381 35.71 -0.48 -12.68
N ILE A 382 36.34 -0.73 -11.52
CA ILE A 382 35.90 -1.80 -10.61
C ILE A 382 34.47 -1.52 -10.12
N GLY A 383 34.16 -0.25 -9.80
CA GLY A 383 32.82 0.16 -9.39
C GLY A 383 31.75 -0.16 -10.45
N GLN A 384 32.01 0.14 -11.73
CA GLN A 384 31.08 -0.17 -12.82
C GLN A 384 30.96 -1.66 -13.10
N MET A 385 32.04 -2.43 -13.02
CA MET A 385 32.00 -3.88 -13.18
C MET A 385 31.17 -4.56 -12.08
N VAL A 386 31.35 -4.13 -10.83
CA VAL A 386 30.57 -4.63 -9.69
C VAL A 386 29.11 -4.20 -9.83
N MET A 387 28.85 -2.95 -10.22
CA MET A 387 27.48 -2.50 -10.50
C MET A 387 26.83 -3.32 -11.62
N GLY A 388 27.52 -3.59 -12.74
CA GLY A 388 27.00 -4.43 -13.82
C GLY A 388 26.72 -5.87 -13.40
N PHE A 389 27.43 -6.40 -12.40
CA PHE A 389 27.14 -7.72 -11.85
C PHE A 389 25.97 -7.70 -10.83
N VAL A 390 25.87 -6.67 -9.99
CA VAL A 390 24.90 -6.59 -8.89
C VAL A 390 23.53 -6.09 -9.35
N LEU A 391 23.49 -5.17 -10.31
CA LEU A 391 22.25 -4.55 -10.79
C LEU A 391 21.22 -5.57 -11.28
N PRO A 392 21.60 -6.65 -11.98
CA PRO A 392 20.65 -7.69 -12.34
C PRO A 392 19.89 -8.32 -11.18
N PHE A 393 20.61 -8.64 -10.10
CA PHE A 393 19.97 -9.16 -8.90
C PHE A 393 19.09 -8.12 -8.22
N ALA A 394 19.50 -6.84 -8.25
CA ALA A 394 18.69 -5.75 -7.74
C ALA A 394 17.39 -5.56 -8.55
N LEU A 395 17.46 -5.69 -9.88
CA LEU A 395 16.32 -5.60 -10.79
C LEU A 395 15.37 -6.80 -10.65
N ALA A 396 15.86 -7.97 -10.28
CA ALA A 396 14.99 -9.09 -9.93
C ALA A 396 14.01 -8.74 -8.80
N PHE A 397 14.45 -7.98 -7.78
CA PHE A 397 13.60 -7.55 -6.66
C PHE A 397 12.46 -6.60 -7.04
N VAL A 398 12.46 -6.06 -8.26
CA VAL A 398 11.38 -5.20 -8.77
C VAL A 398 10.04 -5.93 -8.83
N ALA A 399 10.04 -7.28 -8.87
CA ALA A 399 8.80 -8.04 -8.85
C ALA A 399 7.99 -7.83 -7.55
N ILE A 400 8.64 -7.56 -6.40
CA ILE A 400 7.96 -7.35 -5.11
C ILE A 400 7.08 -6.09 -5.13
N PRO A 401 7.61 -4.88 -5.42
CA PRO A 401 6.75 -3.70 -5.55
C PRO A 401 5.83 -3.81 -6.76
N LEU A 402 6.19 -4.53 -7.83
CA LEU A 402 5.31 -4.76 -8.98
C LEU A 402 4.04 -5.51 -8.58
N GLU A 403 4.15 -6.57 -7.79
CA GLU A 403 3.00 -7.31 -7.27
C GLU A 403 2.08 -6.40 -6.46
N SER A 404 2.65 -5.70 -5.48
CA SER A 404 1.93 -4.75 -4.65
C SER A 404 1.25 -3.66 -5.49
N ALA A 405 1.93 -3.18 -6.53
CA ALA A 405 1.38 -2.21 -7.47
C ALA A 405 0.22 -2.80 -8.28
N VAL A 406 0.34 -4.02 -8.82
CA VAL A 406 -0.74 -4.65 -9.61
C VAL A 406 -2.01 -4.84 -8.79
N TYR A 407 -1.90 -5.33 -7.55
CA TYR A 407 -3.07 -5.53 -6.68
C TYR A 407 -3.74 -4.21 -6.28
N SER A 408 -2.96 -3.23 -5.85
CA SER A 408 -3.48 -1.92 -5.46
C SER A 408 -3.98 -1.10 -6.65
N MET A 409 -3.31 -1.19 -7.80
CA MET A 409 -3.69 -0.53 -9.05
C MET A 409 -5.05 -1.00 -9.53
N ARG A 410 -5.38 -2.29 -9.41
CA ARG A 410 -6.73 -2.78 -9.75
C ARG A 410 -7.81 -2.07 -8.94
N THR A 411 -7.60 -1.89 -7.64
CA THR A 411 -8.55 -1.21 -6.73
C THR A 411 -8.68 0.27 -7.08
N VAL A 412 -7.54 0.95 -7.26
CA VAL A 412 -7.49 2.38 -7.58
C VAL A 412 -8.06 2.66 -8.98
N LEU A 413 -7.73 1.85 -9.99
CA LEU A 413 -8.31 1.93 -11.32
C LEU A 413 -9.82 1.69 -11.29
N GLY A 414 -10.31 0.77 -10.46
CA GLY A 414 -11.75 0.55 -10.30
C GLY A 414 -12.49 1.79 -9.80
N VAL A 415 -11.94 2.46 -8.78
CA VAL A 415 -12.48 3.73 -8.26
C VAL A 415 -12.37 4.84 -9.29
N PHE A 416 -11.21 4.97 -9.95
CA PHE A 416 -10.98 5.98 -10.98
C PHE A 416 -11.94 5.79 -12.17
N LEU A 417 -12.16 4.55 -12.62
CA LEU A 417 -13.04 4.26 -13.75
C LEU A 417 -14.50 4.58 -13.41
N VAL A 418 -14.97 4.29 -12.19
CA VAL A 418 -16.30 4.73 -11.72
C VAL A 418 -16.41 6.26 -11.77
N GLN A 419 -15.39 6.97 -11.27
CA GLN A 419 -15.39 8.43 -11.27
C GLN A 419 -15.30 9.01 -12.69
N ALA A 420 -14.52 8.39 -13.58
CA ALA A 420 -14.39 8.77 -14.98
C ALA A 420 -15.72 8.58 -15.74
N MET A 421 -16.41 7.46 -15.53
CA MET A 421 -17.73 7.22 -16.12
C MET A 421 -18.76 8.26 -15.64
N ARG A 422 -18.77 8.58 -14.33
CA ARG A 422 -19.63 9.64 -13.77
C ARG A 422 -19.29 11.03 -14.30
N GLY A 423 -18.00 11.33 -14.44
CA GLY A 423 -17.50 12.58 -15.01
C GLY A 423 -17.88 12.73 -16.49
N LEU A 424 -17.67 11.70 -17.30
CA LEU A 424 -18.10 11.67 -18.70
C LEU A 424 -19.61 11.78 -18.84
N GLY A 425 -20.38 11.08 -17.99
CA GLY A 425 -21.83 11.19 -17.94
C GLY A 425 -22.30 12.61 -17.61
N PHE A 426 -21.63 13.28 -16.66
CA PHE A 426 -21.87 14.69 -16.34
C PHE A 426 -21.55 15.60 -17.54
N SER A 427 -20.39 15.43 -18.17
CA SER A 427 -19.97 16.22 -19.34
C SER A 427 -20.96 16.06 -20.50
N LEU A 428 -21.41 14.84 -20.81
CA LEU A 428 -22.42 14.62 -21.85
C LEU A 428 -23.78 15.23 -21.51
N ARG A 429 -24.19 15.17 -20.24
CA ARG A 429 -25.42 15.82 -19.77
C ARG A 429 -25.31 17.34 -19.90
N PHE A 430 -24.16 17.91 -19.57
CA PHE A 430 -23.87 19.34 -19.74
C PHE A 430 -23.86 19.75 -21.22
N THR A 431 -23.16 19.00 -22.08
CA THR A 431 -23.16 19.21 -23.54
C THR A 431 -24.58 19.13 -24.11
N SER A 432 -25.42 18.22 -23.63
CA SER A 432 -26.84 18.20 -24.03
C SER A 432 -27.58 19.49 -23.67
N LEU A 433 -27.27 20.13 -22.54
CA LEU A 433 -27.88 21.39 -22.15
C LEU A 433 -27.38 22.53 -23.04
N LEU A 434 -26.09 22.52 -23.38
CA LEU A 434 -25.50 23.48 -24.30
C LEU A 434 -26.08 23.36 -25.71
N LEU A 435 -26.17 22.16 -26.27
CA LEU A 435 -26.74 21.93 -27.60
C LEU A 435 -28.18 22.45 -27.73
N LYS A 436 -28.99 22.31 -26.68
CA LYS A 436 -30.34 22.89 -26.65
C LYS A 436 -30.31 24.41 -26.72
N ARG A 437 -29.42 25.07 -25.98
CA ARG A 437 -29.29 26.54 -26.03
C ARG A 437 -28.66 27.01 -27.34
N PHE A 438 -27.71 26.24 -27.86
CA PHE A 438 -27.00 26.51 -29.11
C PHE A 438 -27.93 26.49 -30.32
N SER A 439 -28.95 25.62 -30.33
CA SER A 439 -29.97 25.62 -31.40
C SER A 439 -30.64 26.99 -31.57
N LYS A 440 -31.04 27.64 -30.47
CA LYS A 440 -31.63 28.99 -30.50
C LYS A 440 -30.64 30.07 -30.95
N VAL A 441 -29.37 29.93 -30.59
CA VAL A 441 -28.32 30.87 -31.00
C VAL A 441 -28.04 30.73 -32.49
N LEU A 442 -28.02 29.50 -33.03
CA LEU A 442 -27.90 29.23 -34.46
C LEU A 442 -29.09 29.78 -35.25
N GLU A 443 -30.32 29.61 -34.74
CA GLU A 443 -31.52 30.21 -35.33
C GLU A 443 -31.40 31.75 -35.38
N LEU A 444 -30.96 32.39 -34.29
CA LEU A 444 -30.73 33.84 -34.25
C LEU A 444 -29.61 34.28 -35.20
N ALA A 445 -28.50 33.54 -35.27
CA ALA A 445 -27.39 33.85 -36.17
C ALA A 445 -27.80 33.69 -37.65
N TYR A 446 -28.62 32.68 -37.97
CA TYR A 446 -29.21 32.51 -39.29
C TYR A 446 -30.15 33.65 -39.64
N ASP A 447 -31.00 34.08 -38.70
CA ASP A 447 -31.88 35.24 -38.88
C ASP A 447 -31.09 36.56 -39.06
N VAL A 448 -29.90 36.71 -38.44
CA VAL A 448 -29.01 37.87 -38.64
C VAL A 448 -28.46 37.94 -40.08
N LEU A 449 -28.14 36.79 -40.69
CA LEU A 449 -27.66 36.74 -42.08
C LEU A 449 -28.73 37.18 -43.10
N ILE A 450 -30.01 37.12 -42.73
CA ILE A 450 -31.16 37.47 -43.58
C ILE A 450 -31.83 38.78 -43.10
N VAL A 451 -31.07 39.68 -42.46
CA VAL A 451 -31.61 40.93 -41.88
C VAL A 451 -32.34 41.82 -42.89
N ILE A 452 -31.83 41.96 -44.12
CA ILE A 452 -32.37 42.90 -45.11
C ILE A 452 -33.81 42.50 -45.55
N PRO A 453 -34.09 41.26 -46.00
CA PRO A 453 -35.45 40.82 -46.30
C PRO A 453 -36.36 40.81 -45.07
N LEU A 454 -35.84 40.44 -43.89
CA LEU A 454 -36.61 40.40 -42.63
C LEU A 454 -37.08 41.79 -42.18
N MET A 455 -36.28 42.83 -42.37
CA MET A 455 -36.68 44.20 -42.09
C MET A 455 -37.80 44.65 -43.03
N ILE A 456 -37.70 44.35 -44.32
CA ILE A 456 -38.75 44.67 -45.31
C ILE A 456 -40.05 43.93 -44.97
N GLU A 457 -39.98 42.64 -44.66
CA GLU A 457 -41.15 41.84 -44.26
C GLU A 457 -41.80 42.40 -42.98
N ARG A 458 -41.02 42.71 -41.93
CA ARG A 458 -41.55 43.30 -40.68
C ARG A 458 -42.15 44.69 -40.89
N TRP A 459 -41.57 45.50 -41.78
CA TRP A 459 -42.09 46.84 -42.09
C TRP A 459 -43.43 46.75 -42.83
N VAL A 460 -43.56 45.82 -43.79
CA VAL A 460 -44.82 45.55 -44.52
C VAL A 460 -45.90 44.95 -43.61
N ILE A 461 -45.54 44.02 -42.71
CA ILE A 461 -46.48 43.46 -41.73
C ILE A 461 -46.89 44.51 -40.70
N GLY A 462 -45.98 45.37 -40.25
CA GLY A 462 -46.29 46.50 -39.37
C GLY A 462 -47.28 47.48 -39.99
N MET A 463 -47.15 47.77 -41.29
CA MET A 463 -48.12 48.60 -42.03
C MET A 463 -49.49 47.92 -42.20
N ARG A 464 -49.54 46.60 -42.40
CA ARG A 464 -50.81 45.85 -42.48
C ARG A 464 -51.50 45.69 -41.11
N ALA A 465 -50.74 45.46 -40.04
CA ALA A 465 -51.29 45.32 -38.69
C ALA A 465 -51.89 46.64 -38.17
N GLY A 466 -51.27 47.78 -38.50
CA GLY A 466 -51.81 49.12 -38.22
C GLY A 466 -53.15 49.41 -38.90
N SER A 467 -53.43 48.77 -40.05
CA SER A 467 -54.69 48.92 -40.78
C SER A 467 -55.86 48.08 -40.22
N THR A 468 -55.59 46.96 -39.56
CA THR A 468 -56.62 46.11 -38.93
C THR A 468 -57.00 46.56 -37.52
N GLY A 469 -56.09 47.20 -36.77
CA GLY A 469 -56.39 47.74 -35.44
C GLY A 469 -57.41 48.89 -35.49
N ASP A 470 -57.32 49.75 -36.49
CA ASP A 470 -58.18 50.93 -36.65
C ASP A 470 -59.62 50.56 -37.09
N ARG A 471 -59.80 49.45 -37.80
CA ARG A 471 -61.12 48.92 -38.16
C ARG A 471 -61.87 48.32 -36.96
N SER A 472 -61.17 47.58 -36.10
CA SER A 472 -61.78 46.97 -34.91
C SER A 472 -62.23 48.00 -33.86
N GLN A 473 -61.47 49.09 -33.67
CA GLN A 473 -61.85 50.17 -32.75
C GLN A 473 -62.99 51.06 -33.28
N SER A 474 -63.17 51.12 -34.61
CA SER A 474 -64.26 51.88 -35.24
C SER A 474 -65.59 51.11 -35.17
N GLU A 475 -65.58 49.79 -35.39
CA GLU A 475 -66.77 48.93 -35.23
C GLU A 475 -67.28 48.89 -33.77
N GLU A 476 -66.38 48.86 -32.78
CA GLU A 476 -66.75 48.86 -31.35
C GLU A 476 -67.31 50.23 -30.88
N LYS A 477 -66.86 51.34 -31.50
CA LYS A 477 -67.43 52.69 -31.29
C LYS A 477 -68.79 52.90 -31.96
N GLU A 478 -69.03 52.29 -33.12
CA GLU A 478 -70.33 52.30 -33.80
C GLU A 478 -71.39 51.49 -33.03
N LEU A 479 -71.04 50.27 -32.60
CA LEU A 479 -71.92 49.41 -31.80
C LEU A 479 -72.28 50.01 -30.43
N SER A 480 -71.36 50.75 -29.81
CA SER A 480 -71.62 51.45 -28.53
C SER A 480 -72.45 52.73 -28.69
N LYS A 481 -72.43 53.39 -29.85
CA LYS A 481 -73.35 54.50 -30.17
C LYS A 481 -74.77 54.02 -30.45
N LEU A 482 -74.94 52.93 -31.20
CA LEU A 482 -76.26 52.34 -31.48
C LEU A 482 -76.97 51.84 -30.21
N ARG A 483 -76.21 51.29 -29.24
CA ARG A 483 -76.74 50.88 -27.91
C ARG A 483 -77.12 52.03 -26.98
N ARG A 484 -76.76 53.28 -27.29
CA ARG A 484 -77.12 54.47 -26.49
C ARG A 484 -78.29 55.26 -27.09
N ALA A 485 -78.72 54.92 -28.30
CA ALA A 485 -79.81 55.58 -29.02
C ALA A 485 -81.12 54.76 -29.07
N ALA A 486 -81.08 53.50 -28.61
CA ALA A 486 -82.24 52.66 -28.28
C ALA A 486 -82.32 52.52 -26.76
#